data_AF-A0A443S4C9-F1
#
_entry.id   AF-A0A443S4C9-F1
#
_cell.length_a   1.000
_cell.length_b   1.000
_cell.length_c   1.000
_cell.angle_alpha   90.00
_cell.angle_beta   90.00
_cell.angle_gamma   90.00
#
_symmetry.space_group_name_H-M   'P 1'
#
loop_
_entity.id
_entity.type
_entity.pdbx_description
1 polymer ?
#
loop_
_entity_poly.entity_id
_entity_poly.type
_entity_poly.pdbx_seq_one_letter_code
_entity_poly.pdbx_strand_id
1 'polypeptide(L)'
;TKERSLQRVLLYFVQFFGTLFCIFGTLRRFIKNFETVGLEAYTASKFAYLFGVGGCVGILFMFMGWFGLLQCWMNAWAELLRFGDRMFYDEWWTTQYSKYFRKWNLVVSDWLLTYTYCDIYKTTRKGWLAALVTFILSGVFHEYIVTLAWGFYLPIMFVMFLGFGVIMFFLHRNMKESHNGGNMFMFGSMFIGWSLLIMLYSLEWYSRVNCQPVYNSIFLDKVIPRMISCVKVKF
;
A
#
# COMPACT_ATOMS: atom_id res chain seq x y z
N THR A 1 3.71 -13.92 27.86
CA THR A 1 3.35 -15.35 28.09
C THR A 1 4.33 -15.97 29.09
N LYS A 2 3.87 -16.89 29.97
CA LYS A 2 4.74 -17.55 30.97
C LYS A 2 5.77 -18.50 30.33
N GLU A 3 5.42 -19.15 29.22
CA GLU A 3 6.31 -20.08 28.50
C GLU A 3 6.41 -19.70 27.01
N ARG A 4 7.55 -20.05 26.38
CA ARG A 4 7.81 -19.87 24.95
C ARG A 4 7.55 -21.18 24.22
N SER A 5 6.79 -21.13 23.13
CA SER A 5 6.68 -22.25 22.20
C SER A 5 7.56 -22.04 20.96
N LEU A 6 8.77 -22.63 20.95
CA LEU A 6 9.68 -22.55 19.80
C LEU A 6 9.09 -23.17 18.52
N GLN A 7 8.23 -24.17 18.66
CA GLN A 7 7.53 -24.77 17.52
C GLN A 7 6.61 -23.76 16.82
N ARG A 8 5.86 -22.94 17.58
CA ARG A 8 5.02 -21.88 17.01
C ARG A 8 5.87 -20.80 16.33
N VAL A 9 6.97 -20.39 16.96
CA VAL A 9 7.92 -19.44 16.37
C VAL A 9 8.42 -19.94 15.02
N LEU A 10 8.88 -21.19 14.95
CA LEU A 10 9.38 -21.79 13.72
C LEU A 10 8.29 -21.85 12.65
N LEU A 11 7.07 -22.25 13.01
CA LEU A 11 5.93 -22.26 12.09
C LEU A 11 5.65 -20.87 11.52
N TYR A 12 5.64 -19.82 12.35
CA TYR A 12 5.43 -18.45 11.88
C TYR A 12 6.54 -17.99 10.93
N PHE A 13 7.81 -18.29 11.22
CA PHE A 13 8.89 -17.96 10.29
C PHE A 13 8.78 -18.72 8.96
N VAL A 14 8.45 -20.01 8.99
CA VAL A 14 8.23 -20.81 7.77
C VAL A 14 7.10 -20.21 6.94
N GLN A 15 5.98 -19.83 7.58
CA GLN A 15 4.87 -19.16 6.91
C GLN A 15 5.30 -17.82 6.31
N PHE A 16 6.04 -17.00 7.06
CA PHE A 16 6.58 -15.72 6.58
C PHE A 16 7.44 -15.89 5.33
N PHE A 17 8.45 -16.77 5.36
CA PHE A 17 9.28 -17.04 4.19
C PHE A 17 8.48 -17.64 3.03
N GLY A 18 7.45 -18.45 3.31
CA GLY A 18 6.49 -18.92 2.32
C GLY A 18 5.75 -17.77 1.62
N THR A 19 5.27 -16.78 2.38
CA THR A 19 4.60 -15.60 1.79
C THR A 19 5.55 -14.79 0.90
N LEU A 20 6.81 -14.60 1.32
CA LEU A 20 7.82 -13.92 0.52
C LEU A 20 8.10 -14.66 -0.79
N PHE A 21 8.21 -15.99 -0.74
CA PHE A 21 8.40 -16.81 -1.93
C PHE A 21 7.23 -16.68 -2.91
N CYS A 22 5.99 -16.73 -2.43
CA CYS A 22 4.78 -16.54 -3.24
C CYS A 22 4.74 -15.15 -3.90
N ILE A 23 5.06 -14.10 -3.14
CA ILE A 23 5.14 -12.73 -3.66
C ILE A 23 6.23 -12.63 -4.73
N PHE A 24 7.43 -13.13 -4.45
CA PHE A 24 8.55 -13.09 -5.39
C PHE A 24 8.23 -13.82 -6.70
N GLY A 25 7.65 -15.03 -6.61
CA GLY A 25 7.27 -15.83 -7.78
C GLY A 25 6.26 -15.12 -8.68
N THR A 26 5.23 -14.51 -8.10
CA THR A 26 4.19 -13.79 -8.84
C THR A 26 4.71 -12.49 -9.46
N LEU A 27 5.46 -11.68 -8.70
CA LEU A 27 6.08 -10.46 -9.20
C LEU A 27 7.05 -10.74 -10.34
N ARG A 28 7.92 -11.75 -10.21
CA ARG A 28 8.87 -12.11 -11.27
C ARG A 28 8.18 -12.47 -12.59
N ARG A 29 7.00 -13.09 -12.54
CA ARG A 29 6.23 -13.40 -13.75
C ARG A 29 5.54 -12.16 -14.33
N PHE A 30 5.00 -11.31 -13.46
CA PHE A 30 4.24 -10.13 -13.84
C PHE A 30 5.10 -9.02 -14.44
N ILE A 31 6.25 -8.76 -13.84
CA ILE A 31 7.19 -7.70 -14.20
C ILE A 31 7.66 -7.82 -15.66
N LYS A 32 7.75 -9.04 -16.19
CA LYS A 32 8.07 -9.30 -17.61
C LYS A 32 7.11 -8.62 -18.59
N ASN A 33 5.87 -8.35 -18.20
CA ASN A 33 4.90 -7.68 -19.06
C ASN A 33 5.23 -6.21 -19.34
N PHE A 34 6.21 -5.63 -18.62
CA PHE A 34 6.64 -4.24 -18.74
C PHE A 34 8.00 -4.09 -19.45
N GLU A 35 8.63 -5.18 -19.88
CA GLU A 35 9.94 -5.13 -20.55
C GLU A 35 9.93 -4.28 -21.83
N THR A 36 8.79 -4.21 -22.52
CA THR A 36 8.63 -3.46 -23.78
C THR A 36 8.26 -1.98 -23.60
N VAL A 37 8.14 -1.50 -22.35
CA VAL A 37 7.78 -0.09 -22.07
C VAL A 37 8.82 0.84 -22.70
N GLY A 38 8.37 1.82 -23.49
CA GLY A 38 9.24 2.80 -24.15
C GLY A 38 9.88 2.33 -25.46
N LEU A 39 9.84 1.02 -25.75
CA LEU A 39 10.31 0.46 -27.02
C LEU A 39 9.18 0.44 -28.05
N GLU A 40 7.97 0.11 -27.61
CA GLU A 40 6.78 0.03 -28.45
C GLU A 40 5.70 0.99 -27.95
N ALA A 41 4.85 1.46 -28.87
CA ALA A 41 3.68 2.25 -28.50
C ALA A 41 2.60 1.31 -27.93
N TYR A 42 2.03 1.70 -26.80
CA TYR A 42 1.02 0.88 -26.11
C TYR A 42 -0.38 1.21 -26.63
N THR A 43 -1.14 0.18 -26.95
CA THR A 43 -2.57 0.30 -27.28
C THR A 43 -3.41 0.37 -26.00
N ALA A 44 -4.58 1.00 -26.05
CA ALA A 44 -5.53 1.04 -24.93
C ALA A 44 -5.87 -0.36 -24.38
N SER A 45 -5.98 -1.37 -25.25
CA SER A 45 -6.22 -2.77 -24.86
C SER A 45 -5.08 -3.35 -24.01
N LYS A 46 -3.82 -3.00 -24.31
CA LYS A 46 -2.66 -3.41 -23.53
C LYS A 46 -2.67 -2.78 -22.14
N PHE A 47 -3.05 -1.50 -22.03
CA PHE A 47 -3.24 -0.85 -20.73
C PHE A 47 -4.33 -1.52 -19.90
N ALA A 48 -5.48 -1.83 -20.50
CA ALA A 48 -6.56 -2.54 -19.81
C ALA A 48 -6.10 -3.93 -19.32
N TYR A 49 -5.32 -4.66 -20.14
CA TYR A 49 -4.71 -5.92 -19.74
C TYR A 49 -3.75 -5.75 -18.55
N LEU A 50 -2.83 -4.77 -18.61
CA LEU A 50 -1.87 -4.52 -17.53
C LEU A 50 -2.55 -4.08 -16.24
N PHE A 51 -3.62 -3.29 -16.33
CA PHE A 51 -4.46 -2.93 -15.20
C PHE A 51 -5.12 -4.18 -14.57
N GLY A 52 -5.73 -5.04 -15.39
CA GLY A 52 -6.38 -6.27 -14.90
C GLY A 52 -5.39 -7.20 -14.20
N VAL A 53 -4.28 -7.53 -14.87
CA VAL A 53 -3.26 -8.43 -14.31
C VAL A 53 -2.55 -7.79 -13.11
N GLY A 54 -2.30 -6.48 -13.16
CA GLY A 54 -1.72 -5.70 -12.06
C GLY A 54 -2.62 -5.69 -10.83
N GLY A 55 -3.94 -5.67 -11.01
CA GLY A 55 -4.89 -5.81 -9.91
C GLY A 55 -4.82 -7.17 -9.23
N CYS A 56 -4.77 -8.26 -10.00
CA CYS A 56 -4.63 -9.61 -9.46
C CYS A 56 -3.34 -9.77 -8.64
N VAL A 57 -2.21 -9.29 -9.20
CA VAL A 57 -0.90 -9.36 -8.53
C VAL A 57 -0.85 -8.42 -7.33
N GLY A 58 -1.40 -7.22 -7.45
CA GLY A 58 -1.44 -6.22 -6.38
C GLY A 58 -2.28 -6.67 -5.18
N ILE A 59 -3.43 -7.30 -5.41
CA ILE A 59 -4.23 -7.88 -4.32
C ILE A 59 -3.49 -9.03 -3.65
N LEU A 60 -2.87 -9.92 -4.42
CA LEU A 60 -2.08 -11.01 -3.85
C LEU A 60 -0.92 -10.46 -3.02
N PHE A 61 -0.23 -9.45 -3.53
CA PHE A 61 0.84 -8.75 -2.80
C PHE A 61 0.33 -8.14 -1.50
N MET A 62 -0.82 -7.46 -1.54
CA MET A 62 -1.46 -6.89 -0.37
C MET A 62 -1.74 -7.95 0.70
N PHE A 63 -2.44 -9.03 0.34
CA PHE A 63 -2.89 -10.03 1.33
C PHE A 63 -1.72 -10.85 1.86
N MET A 64 -0.79 -11.26 1.00
CA MET A 64 0.40 -12.01 1.40
C MET A 64 1.34 -11.13 2.23
N GLY A 65 1.50 -9.86 1.87
CA GLY A 65 2.32 -8.91 2.62
C GLY A 65 1.71 -8.61 3.99
N TRP A 66 0.40 -8.41 4.04
CA TRP A 66 -0.35 -8.24 5.30
C TRP A 66 -0.24 -9.47 6.20
N PHE A 67 -0.53 -10.66 5.68
CA PHE A 67 -0.46 -11.90 6.44
C PHE A 67 0.99 -12.20 6.87
N GLY A 68 1.95 -12.07 5.95
CA GLY A 68 3.36 -12.28 6.24
C GLY A 68 3.87 -11.34 7.34
N LEU A 69 3.59 -10.04 7.25
CA LEU A 69 4.11 -9.07 8.21
C LEU A 69 3.30 -9.03 9.52
N LEU A 70 2.00 -8.76 9.46
CA LEU A 70 1.22 -8.52 10.68
C LEU A 70 0.84 -9.82 11.38
N GLN A 71 0.58 -10.89 10.64
CA GLN A 71 0.23 -12.17 11.25
C GLN A 71 1.46 -13.03 11.55
N CYS A 72 2.31 -13.32 10.58
CA CYS A 72 3.43 -14.25 10.81
C CYS A 72 4.61 -13.57 11.53
N TRP A 73 5.15 -12.50 10.97
CA TRP A 73 6.35 -11.85 11.49
C TRP A 73 6.15 -11.27 12.89
N MET A 74 5.10 -10.47 13.10
CA MET A 74 4.84 -9.87 14.42
C MET A 74 4.55 -10.93 15.49
N ASN A 75 3.77 -11.98 15.20
CA ASN A 75 3.54 -13.04 16.18
C ASN A 75 4.78 -13.90 16.45
N ALA A 76 5.65 -14.12 15.45
CA ALA A 76 6.93 -14.80 15.67
C ALA A 76 7.77 -14.04 16.70
N TRP A 77 7.92 -12.73 16.52
CA TRP A 77 8.65 -11.87 17.45
C TRP A 77 7.95 -11.73 18.80
N ALA A 78 6.62 -11.62 18.83
CA ALA A 78 5.88 -11.54 20.07
C ALA A 78 6.05 -12.82 20.92
N GLU A 79 6.01 -13.99 20.29
CA GLU A 79 6.26 -15.27 20.97
C GLU A 79 7.72 -15.38 21.46
N LEU A 80 8.69 -15.02 20.61
CA LEU A 80 10.12 -14.99 20.98
C LEU A 80 10.40 -14.06 22.16
N LEU A 81 9.87 -12.85 22.12
CA LEU A 81 10.07 -11.83 23.15
C LEU A 81 9.17 -12.03 24.37
N ARG A 82 8.28 -13.02 24.36
CA ARG A 82 7.25 -13.28 25.39
C ARG A 82 6.25 -12.13 25.55
N PHE A 83 6.10 -11.31 24.52
CA PHE A 83 5.12 -10.24 24.47
C PHE A 83 3.70 -10.85 24.46
N GLY A 84 2.90 -10.41 25.42
CA GLY A 84 1.58 -10.98 25.70
C GLY A 84 0.47 -10.42 24.80
N ASP A 85 0.59 -9.16 24.40
CA ASP A 85 -0.36 -8.53 23.49
C ASP A 85 -0.04 -8.93 22.05
N ARG A 86 -1.01 -9.51 21.37
CA ARG A 86 -0.85 -10.05 20.01
C ARG A 86 -1.90 -9.51 19.05
N MET A 87 -2.68 -8.54 19.47
CA MET A 87 -3.67 -7.90 18.62
C MET A 87 -2.98 -6.84 17.75
N PHE A 88 -2.31 -7.28 16.69
CA PHE A 88 -1.67 -6.38 15.73
C PHE A 88 -2.63 -5.86 14.66
N TYR A 89 -3.77 -6.52 14.50
CA TYR A 89 -4.86 -6.14 13.62
C TYR A 89 -6.19 -6.64 14.22
N ASP A 90 -7.29 -6.07 13.76
CA ASP A 90 -8.65 -6.49 14.09
C ASP A 90 -9.41 -6.88 12.81
N GLU A 91 -10.68 -7.24 12.90
CA GLU A 91 -11.56 -7.60 11.77
C GLU A 91 -11.76 -6.43 10.81
N TRP A 92 -10.75 -6.10 10.00
CA TRP A 92 -10.80 -4.98 9.06
C TRP A 92 -11.59 -5.33 7.80
N TRP A 93 -11.65 -6.62 7.43
CA TRP A 93 -12.29 -7.12 6.22
C TRP A 93 -13.82 -7.11 6.28
N THR A 94 -14.41 -7.04 7.47
CA THR A 94 -15.88 -6.97 7.67
C THR A 94 -16.39 -5.54 7.85
N THR A 95 -15.50 -4.54 7.79
CA THR A 95 -15.82 -3.17 8.21
C THR A 95 -15.79 -2.15 7.10
N GLN A 96 -16.56 -1.07 7.29
CA GLN A 96 -16.58 0.06 6.36
C GLN A 96 -15.25 0.82 6.33
N TYR A 97 -15.05 1.58 5.26
CA TYR A 97 -13.83 2.37 4.98
C TYR A 97 -13.37 3.27 6.14
N SER A 98 -14.30 3.82 6.93
CA SER A 98 -13.99 4.68 8.09
C SER A 98 -13.40 3.91 9.29
N LYS A 99 -13.62 2.60 9.38
CA LYS A 99 -13.06 1.71 10.40
C LYS A 99 -11.84 0.94 9.88
N TYR A 100 -11.75 0.71 8.57
CA TYR A 100 -10.64 0.03 7.91
C TYR A 100 -9.26 0.54 8.38
N PHE A 101 -9.01 1.85 8.28
CA PHE A 101 -7.72 2.44 8.66
C PHE A 101 -7.34 2.22 10.12
N ARG A 102 -8.33 2.03 11.00
CA ARG A 102 -8.13 1.82 12.43
C ARG A 102 -7.93 0.34 12.79
N LYS A 103 -8.35 -0.58 11.94
CA LYS A 103 -8.32 -2.03 12.22
C LYS A 103 -7.26 -2.78 11.43
N TRP A 104 -6.82 -2.24 10.30
CA TRP A 104 -5.86 -2.88 9.39
C TRP A 104 -4.50 -3.18 10.06
N ASN A 105 -3.94 -2.17 10.73
CA ASN A 105 -2.65 -2.24 11.44
C ASN A 105 -2.77 -1.43 12.74
N LEU A 106 -3.06 -2.12 13.83
CA LEU A 106 -3.28 -1.50 15.13
C LEU A 106 -2.02 -0.83 15.66
N VAL A 107 -0.84 -1.40 15.41
CA VAL A 107 0.43 -0.83 15.88
C VAL A 107 0.64 0.59 15.36
N VAL A 108 0.44 0.80 14.06
CA VAL A 108 0.59 2.13 13.44
C VAL A 108 -0.62 3.02 13.74
N SER A 109 -1.82 2.46 13.72
CA SER A 109 -3.05 3.21 14.03
C SER A 109 -3.03 3.80 15.43
N ASP A 110 -2.65 3.03 16.44
CA ASP A 110 -2.63 3.45 17.84
C ASP A 110 -1.51 4.47 18.10
N TRP A 111 -0.36 4.31 17.44
CA TRP A 111 0.72 5.29 17.48
C TRP A 111 0.27 6.64 16.89
N LEU A 112 -0.34 6.62 15.69
CA LEU A 112 -0.87 7.83 15.05
C LEU A 112 -2.01 8.46 15.86
N LEU A 113 -2.89 7.64 16.45
CA LEU A 113 -3.96 8.13 17.31
C LEU A 113 -3.39 8.85 18.54
N THR A 114 -2.45 8.21 19.23
CA THR A 114 -1.94 8.69 20.52
C THR A 114 -1.04 9.91 20.37
N TYR A 115 -0.09 9.87 19.43
CA TYR A 115 0.96 10.88 19.31
C TYR A 115 0.70 11.96 18.25
N THR A 116 -0.27 11.75 17.36
CA THR A 116 -0.61 12.75 16.34
C THR A 116 -2.03 13.27 16.55
N TYR A 117 -3.04 12.39 16.45
CA TYR A 117 -4.43 12.82 16.51
C TYR A 117 -4.81 13.46 17.84
N CYS A 118 -4.54 12.77 18.96
CA CYS A 118 -4.92 13.24 20.29
C CYS A 118 -4.24 14.57 20.65
N ASP A 119 -2.96 14.74 20.32
CA ASP A 119 -2.23 15.96 20.67
C ASP A 119 -2.66 17.15 19.79
N ILE A 120 -2.87 16.95 18.49
CA ILE A 120 -3.44 17.99 17.63
C ILE A 120 -4.86 18.33 18.07
N TYR A 121 -5.66 17.34 18.47
CA TYR A 121 -7.01 17.57 18.96
C TYR A 121 -7.03 18.36 20.28
N LYS A 122 -6.13 18.07 21.22
CA LYS A 122 -6.00 18.84 22.47
C LYS A 122 -5.72 20.32 22.20
N THR A 123 -4.82 20.60 21.25
CA THR A 123 -4.44 21.98 20.89
C THR A 123 -5.49 22.70 20.05
N THR A 124 -6.03 22.05 19.02
CA THR A 124 -6.90 22.72 18.03
C THR A 124 -8.39 22.62 18.36
N ARG A 125 -8.79 21.64 19.19
CA ARG A 125 -10.18 21.22 19.46
C ARG A 125 -11.00 20.88 18.19
N LYS A 126 -10.34 20.70 17.05
CA LYS A 126 -10.96 20.42 15.74
C LYS A 126 -10.64 19.00 15.29
N GLY A 127 -11.57 18.07 15.50
CA GLY A 127 -11.36 16.65 15.18
C GLY A 127 -11.11 16.36 13.70
N TRP A 128 -11.67 17.16 12.79
CA TRP A 128 -11.42 17.02 11.35
C TRP A 128 -9.99 17.43 10.97
N LEU A 129 -9.45 18.46 11.63
CA LEU A 129 -8.09 18.93 11.40
C LEU A 129 -7.08 17.92 11.95
N ALA A 130 -7.33 17.38 13.15
CA ALA A 130 -6.53 16.31 13.72
C ALA A 130 -6.49 15.07 12.82
N ALA A 131 -7.64 14.67 12.26
CA ALA A 131 -7.70 13.57 11.29
C ALA A 131 -6.90 13.89 10.02
N LEU A 132 -7.12 15.06 9.42
CA LEU A 132 -6.44 15.48 8.19
C LEU A 132 -4.92 15.48 8.35
N VAL A 133 -4.40 16.07 9.41
CA VAL A 133 -2.94 16.09 9.67
C VAL A 133 -2.39 14.69 9.88
N THR A 134 -3.14 13.82 10.59
CA THR A 134 -2.75 12.42 10.77
C THR A 134 -2.66 11.67 9.43
N PHE A 135 -3.62 11.89 8.52
CA PHE A 135 -3.57 11.31 7.17
C PHE A 135 -2.44 11.87 6.32
N ILE A 136 -2.17 13.18 6.37
CA ILE A 136 -1.05 13.80 5.67
C ILE A 136 0.27 13.20 6.16
N LEU A 137 0.46 13.13 7.48
CA LEU A 137 1.67 12.56 8.07
C LEU A 137 1.86 11.11 7.61
N SER A 138 0.82 10.28 7.71
CA SER A 138 0.85 8.90 7.24
C SER A 138 1.19 8.81 5.75
N GLY A 139 0.55 9.61 4.90
CA GLY A 139 0.80 9.64 3.45
C GLY A 139 2.24 10.00 3.11
N VAL A 140 2.82 11.01 3.79
CA VAL A 140 4.22 11.42 3.60
C VAL A 140 5.18 10.28 3.93
N PHE A 141 4.95 9.57 5.04
CA PHE A 141 5.80 8.43 5.40
C PHE A 141 5.70 7.27 4.40
N HIS A 142 4.51 6.96 3.89
CA HIS A 142 4.35 5.94 2.86
C HIS A 142 5.11 6.32 1.58
N GLU A 143 4.94 7.57 1.11
CA GLU A 143 5.65 8.05 -0.08
C GLU A 143 7.16 8.09 0.10
N TYR A 144 7.63 8.50 1.29
CA TYR A 144 9.04 8.50 1.64
C TYR A 144 9.66 7.11 1.56
N ILE A 145 9.04 6.11 2.18
CA ILE A 145 9.52 4.72 2.16
C ILE A 145 9.55 4.18 0.73
N VAL A 146 8.48 4.44 -0.05
CA VAL A 146 8.39 3.97 -1.44
C VAL A 146 9.43 4.66 -2.33
N THR A 147 9.60 5.97 -2.18
CA THR A 147 10.62 6.74 -2.92
C THR A 147 12.03 6.22 -2.63
N LEU A 148 12.34 5.90 -1.37
CA LEU A 148 13.62 5.31 -1.01
C LEU A 148 13.81 3.90 -1.58
N ALA A 149 12.76 3.08 -1.56
CA ALA A 149 12.83 1.71 -2.06
C ALA A 149 13.04 1.66 -3.59
N TRP A 150 12.40 2.55 -4.35
CA TRP A 150 12.52 2.60 -5.81
C TRP A 150 13.67 3.48 -6.32
N GLY A 151 14.12 4.45 -5.54
CA GLY A 151 15.20 5.38 -5.92
C GLY A 151 14.76 6.56 -6.81
N PHE A 152 13.46 6.73 -7.03
CA PHE A 152 12.85 7.87 -7.72
C PHE A 152 11.56 8.30 -7.02
N TYR A 153 11.12 9.54 -7.27
CA TYR A 153 9.90 10.09 -6.68
C TYR A 153 8.72 9.96 -7.63
N LEU A 154 7.63 9.34 -7.18
CA LEU A 154 6.38 9.21 -7.92
C LEU A 154 5.20 9.22 -6.93
N PRO A 155 4.54 10.38 -6.72
CA PRO A 155 3.61 10.63 -5.61
C PRO A 155 2.24 9.96 -5.72
N ILE A 156 2.16 8.82 -6.40
CA ILE A 156 0.89 8.11 -6.62
C ILE A 156 0.37 7.54 -5.30
N MET A 157 1.25 6.99 -4.45
CA MET A 157 0.84 6.47 -3.15
C MET A 157 0.29 7.59 -2.26
N PHE A 158 0.98 8.73 -2.21
CA PHE A 158 0.50 9.92 -1.50
C PHE A 158 -0.86 10.40 -2.01
N VAL A 159 -1.02 10.56 -3.33
CA VAL A 159 -2.27 11.06 -3.93
C VAL A 159 -3.43 10.09 -3.69
N MET A 160 -3.18 8.79 -3.74
CA MET A 160 -4.23 7.80 -3.48
C MET A 160 -4.63 7.74 -2.00
N PHE A 161 -3.67 7.78 -1.08
CA PHE A 161 -3.95 7.79 0.36
C PHE A 161 -4.63 9.10 0.80
N LEU A 162 -4.10 10.24 0.38
CA LEU A 162 -4.60 11.53 0.81
C LEU A 162 -5.84 11.95 0.03
N GLY A 163 -5.86 11.78 -1.30
CA GLY A 163 -7.00 12.14 -2.13
C GLY A 163 -8.17 11.20 -1.88
N PHE A 164 -8.05 9.95 -2.32
CA PHE A 164 -9.14 9.00 -2.21
C PHE A 164 -9.40 8.60 -0.75
N GLY A 165 -8.35 8.27 0.02
CA GLY A 165 -8.51 7.79 1.39
C GLY A 165 -9.18 8.79 2.34
N VAL A 166 -8.82 10.07 2.29
CA VAL A 166 -9.42 11.10 3.16
C VAL A 166 -10.86 11.40 2.75
N ILE A 167 -11.12 11.56 1.46
CA ILE A 167 -12.48 11.79 0.95
C ILE A 167 -13.40 10.67 1.43
N MET A 168 -12.98 9.43 1.21
CA MET A 168 -13.75 8.25 1.60
C MET A 168 -13.93 8.13 3.11
N PHE A 169 -12.90 8.46 3.90
CA PHE A 169 -13.00 8.49 5.36
C PHE A 169 -14.09 9.46 5.85
N PHE A 170 -14.13 10.69 5.31
CA PHE A 170 -15.13 11.68 5.71
C PHE A 170 -16.53 11.34 5.21
N LEU A 171 -16.65 10.83 3.98
CA LEU A 171 -17.94 10.40 3.41
C LEU A 171 -18.55 9.24 4.23
N HIS A 172 -17.74 8.26 4.61
CA HIS A 172 -18.20 7.07 5.33
C HIS A 172 -18.19 7.23 6.86
N ARG A 173 -17.84 8.41 7.38
CA ARG A 173 -17.86 8.66 8.82
C ARG A 173 -19.29 8.66 9.38
N ASN A 174 -20.25 9.16 8.60
CA ASN A 174 -21.62 9.39 9.04
C ASN A 174 -22.64 8.42 8.42
N MET A 175 -22.19 7.45 7.59
CA MET A 175 -23.09 6.47 6.99
C MET A 175 -23.49 5.43 8.04
N LYS A 176 -24.78 5.07 8.07
CA LYS A 176 -25.26 3.93 8.88
C LYS A 176 -24.61 2.64 8.36
N GLU A 177 -24.37 1.70 9.28
CA GLU A 177 -23.74 0.41 8.98
C GLU A 177 -24.62 -0.44 8.04
N SER A 178 -24.50 -0.22 6.73
CA SER A 178 -24.86 -1.24 5.74
C SER A 178 -23.65 -2.14 5.56
N HIS A 179 -23.72 -3.35 6.10
CA HIS A 179 -22.62 -4.31 6.10
C HIS A 179 -22.17 -4.72 4.69
N ASN A 180 -23.10 -4.87 3.74
CA ASN A 180 -22.77 -5.47 2.44
C ASN A 180 -22.27 -4.45 1.41
N GLY A 181 -22.93 -3.29 1.30
CA GLY A 181 -22.58 -2.28 0.29
C GLY A 181 -21.23 -1.59 0.56
N GLY A 182 -20.96 -1.24 1.82
CA GLY A 182 -19.71 -0.59 2.22
C GLY A 182 -18.48 -1.49 2.07
N ASN A 183 -18.62 -2.79 2.38
CA ASN A 183 -17.53 -3.75 2.23
C ASN A 183 -17.21 -3.99 0.75
N MET A 184 -18.22 -4.19 -0.10
CA MET A 184 -18.00 -4.37 -1.54
C MET A 184 -17.30 -3.15 -2.15
N PHE A 185 -17.72 -1.94 -1.77
CA PHE A 185 -17.06 -0.72 -2.20
C PHE A 185 -15.60 -0.66 -1.73
N MET A 186 -15.33 -0.97 -0.45
CA MET A 186 -13.97 -0.99 0.09
C MET A 186 -13.07 -1.93 -0.71
N PHE A 187 -13.49 -3.19 -0.89
CA PHE A 187 -12.72 -4.17 -1.66
C PHE A 187 -12.53 -3.77 -3.13
N GLY A 188 -13.58 -3.22 -3.77
CA GLY A 188 -13.48 -2.71 -5.14
C GLY A 188 -12.47 -1.57 -5.26
N SER A 189 -12.51 -0.61 -4.33
CA SER A 189 -11.54 0.49 -4.31
C SER A 189 -10.11 0.03 -4.05
N MET A 190 -9.95 -1.01 -3.22
CA MET A 190 -8.67 -1.61 -2.92
C MET A 190 -8.09 -2.35 -4.13
N PHE A 191 -8.91 -3.09 -4.88
CA PHE A 191 -8.50 -3.71 -6.15
C PHE A 191 -7.96 -2.66 -7.13
N ILE A 192 -8.74 -1.60 -7.35
CA ILE A 192 -8.37 -0.51 -8.26
C ILE A 192 -7.08 0.16 -7.79
N GLY A 193 -6.98 0.43 -6.48
CA GLY A 193 -5.81 1.07 -5.92
C GLY A 193 -4.54 0.24 -6.10
N TRP A 194 -4.54 -1.02 -5.67
CA TRP A 194 -3.38 -1.89 -5.83
C TRP A 194 -3.02 -2.14 -7.31
N SER A 195 -4.02 -2.20 -8.19
CA SER A 195 -3.79 -2.25 -9.64
C SER A 195 -3.01 -1.03 -10.14
N LEU A 196 -3.48 0.18 -9.80
CA LEU A 196 -2.82 1.43 -10.21
C LEU A 196 -1.40 1.53 -9.67
N LEU A 197 -1.19 1.20 -8.39
CA LEU A 197 0.14 1.25 -7.77
C LEU A 197 1.11 0.32 -8.50
N ILE A 198 0.77 -0.95 -8.63
CA ILE A 198 1.64 -1.94 -9.28
C ILE A 198 1.92 -1.55 -10.74
N MET A 199 0.89 -1.11 -11.48
CA MET A 199 1.04 -0.73 -12.87
C MET A 199 1.92 0.53 -13.04
N LEU A 200 1.63 1.61 -12.31
CA LEU A 200 2.30 2.90 -12.51
C LEU A 200 3.76 2.87 -12.04
N TYR A 201 4.06 2.24 -10.90
CA TYR A 201 5.45 2.09 -10.46
C TYR A 201 6.25 1.20 -11.42
N SER A 202 5.65 0.14 -11.95
CA SER A 202 6.33 -0.72 -12.94
C SER A 202 6.56 0.02 -14.27
N LEU A 203 5.58 0.78 -14.75
CA LEU A 203 5.74 1.61 -15.95
C LEU A 203 6.87 2.63 -15.78
N GLU A 204 6.93 3.30 -14.64
CA GLU A 204 7.97 4.28 -14.36
C GLU A 204 9.35 3.65 -14.26
N TRP A 205 9.48 2.52 -13.56
CA TRP A 205 10.73 1.78 -13.46
C TRP A 205 11.27 1.37 -14.84
N TYR A 206 10.45 0.73 -15.67
CA TYR A 206 10.90 0.31 -17.00
C TYR A 206 11.10 1.47 -17.97
N SER A 207 10.33 2.56 -17.84
CA SER A 207 10.61 3.79 -18.59
C SER A 207 12.00 4.33 -18.28
N ARG A 208 12.44 4.25 -17.00
CA ARG A 208 13.79 4.66 -16.59
C ARG A 208 14.89 3.73 -17.07
N VAL A 209 14.60 2.44 -17.24
CA VAL A 209 15.55 1.47 -17.78
C VAL A 209 15.72 1.63 -19.30
N ASN A 210 14.61 1.78 -20.03
CA ASN A 210 14.61 1.68 -21.49
C ASN A 210 14.80 3.04 -22.21
N CYS A 211 14.32 4.14 -21.63
CA CYS A 211 14.41 5.47 -22.25
C CYS A 211 15.55 6.30 -21.67
N GLN A 212 16.17 7.14 -22.51
CA GLN A 212 17.20 8.09 -22.09
C GLN A 212 16.62 9.18 -21.15
N PRO A 213 17.43 9.74 -20.23
CA PRO A 213 17.03 10.87 -19.41
C PRO A 213 16.65 12.08 -20.27
N VAL A 214 15.54 12.74 -19.93
CA VAL A 214 15.09 13.96 -20.62
C VAL A 214 15.79 15.20 -20.06
N TYR A 215 16.16 15.18 -18.78
CA TYR A 215 16.77 16.30 -18.08
C TYR A 215 18.22 15.99 -17.71
N ASN A 216 19.11 16.95 -17.93
CA ASN A 216 20.53 16.82 -17.57
C ASN A 216 20.78 16.89 -16.05
N SER A 217 19.84 17.46 -15.28
CA SER A 217 19.92 17.52 -13.82
C SER A 217 19.45 16.21 -13.19
N ILE A 218 20.32 15.59 -12.39
CA ILE A 218 20.03 14.35 -11.64
C ILE A 218 18.79 14.50 -10.75
N PHE A 219 18.60 15.68 -10.15
CA PHE A 219 17.45 15.94 -9.30
C PHE A 219 16.14 15.96 -10.09
N LEU A 220 16.11 16.70 -11.21
CA LEU A 220 14.92 16.78 -12.05
C LEU A 220 14.56 15.44 -12.68
N ASP A 221 15.57 14.66 -13.09
CA ASP A 221 15.33 13.32 -13.62
C ASP A 221 14.67 12.40 -12.60
N LYS A 222 15.01 12.51 -11.31
CA LYS A 222 14.40 11.70 -10.23
C LYS A 222 13.01 12.16 -9.81
N VAL A 223 12.69 13.44 -9.96
CA VAL A 223 11.42 14.03 -9.52
C VAL A 223 10.34 13.98 -10.59
N ILE A 224 10.73 14.15 -11.85
CA ILE A 224 9.79 14.16 -12.98
C ILE A 224 9.62 12.72 -13.50
N PRO A 225 8.38 12.18 -13.55
CA PRO A 225 8.16 10.82 -14.02
C PRO A 225 8.54 10.66 -15.50
N ARG A 226 9.44 9.72 -15.80
CA ARG A 226 9.91 9.45 -17.17
C ARG A 226 8.82 8.81 -18.02
N MET A 227 7.87 8.11 -17.41
CA MET A 227 6.76 7.49 -18.12
C MET A 227 5.92 8.49 -18.94
N ILE A 228 5.84 9.76 -18.52
CA ILE A 228 5.07 10.80 -19.23
C ILE A 228 5.68 11.10 -20.61
N SER A 229 7.02 11.10 -20.71
CA SER A 229 7.72 11.40 -21.96
C SER A 229 8.03 10.14 -22.79
N CYS A 230 8.23 9.01 -22.13
CA CYS A 230 8.67 7.76 -22.74
C CYS A 230 7.50 6.91 -23.27
N VAL A 231 6.36 6.89 -22.56
CA VAL A 231 5.22 6.03 -22.94
C VAL A 231 4.38 6.71 -24.01
N LYS A 232 4.33 6.10 -25.20
CA LYS A 232 3.48 6.54 -26.31
C LYS A 232 2.21 5.70 -26.35
N VAL A 233 1.04 6.34 -26.32
CA VAL A 233 -0.26 5.65 -26.39
C VAL A 233 -0.84 5.80 -27.78
N LYS A 234 -1.19 4.67 -28.43
CA LYS A 234 -2.00 4.66 -29.65
C LYS A 234 -3.45 4.38 -29.27
N PHE A 235 -4.32 5.35 -29.55
CA PHE A 235 -5.77 5.23 -29.39
C PHE A 235 -6.38 4.56 -30.62
#